data_AF-A0A7K9CSX8-F1
#
_entry.id   AF-A0A7K9CSX8-F1
#
_cell.length_a   1.000
_cell.length_b   1.000
_cell.length_c   1.000
_cell.angle_alpha   90.00
_cell.angle_beta   90.00
_cell.angle_gamma   90.00
#
_symmetry.space_group_name_H-M   'P 1'
#
loop_
_entity.id
_entity.type
_entity.pdbx_description
1 polymer ?
#
loop_
_entity_poly.entity_id
_entity_poly.type
_entity_poly.pdbx_seq_one_letter_code
_entity_poly.pdbx_strand_id
1 'polypeptide(L)'
;MLCCMPGVAFVPALLVVWSSAAFIISYVIAVLEGHVEPLVPYISDTGTKPPESGIFGFMINISALLGVITMYIRYLLIEKQNESSHFVRSSFNIFSLCIGLMGCIGMGIVATFQELSVPIVHDIGALVAFGSGVLYITLQSILSYKSCPQWNTYFMCQIRMTISVISCIAFIPMIVFASRISMTKIDWTPGEK
;
A
#
# COMPACT_ATOMS: atom_id res chain seq x y z
N MET A 1 -15.70 9.28 -25.67
CA MET A 1 -15.24 10.06 -24.50
C MET A 1 -16.03 9.61 -23.27
N LEU A 2 -15.51 8.66 -22.50
CA LEU A 2 -16.11 8.16 -21.26
C LEU A 2 -15.14 8.41 -20.10
N CYS A 3 -14.58 9.63 -20.03
CA CYS A 3 -13.38 9.91 -19.24
C CYS A 3 -13.63 9.93 -17.72
N CYS A 4 -14.87 10.14 -17.28
CA CYS A 4 -15.19 10.15 -15.85
C CYS A 4 -16.61 9.61 -15.66
N MET A 5 -16.76 8.37 -15.20
CA MET A 5 -18.00 8.01 -14.51
C MET A 5 -17.98 8.77 -13.17
N PRO A 6 -18.90 9.73 -12.95
CA PRO A 6 -18.92 10.51 -11.72
C PRO A 6 -19.05 9.57 -10.51
N GLY A 7 -18.15 9.70 -9.53
CA GLY A 7 -18.18 8.91 -8.29
C GLY A 7 -17.24 7.70 -8.22
N VAL A 8 -16.72 7.18 -9.33
CA VAL A 8 -15.80 6.02 -9.29
C VAL A 8 -14.46 6.37 -8.63
N ALA A 9 -14.08 7.65 -8.67
CA ALA A 9 -12.86 8.15 -8.02
C ALA A 9 -13.03 8.45 -6.52
N PHE A 10 -14.25 8.42 -5.98
CA PHE A 10 -14.50 8.79 -4.58
C PHE A 10 -13.80 7.84 -3.60
N VAL A 11 -14.00 6.52 -3.76
CA VAL A 11 -13.41 5.53 -2.85
C VAL A 11 -11.86 5.53 -2.91
N PRO A 12 -11.22 5.54 -4.09
CA PRO A 12 -9.76 5.67 -4.17
C PRO A 12 -9.24 6.99 -3.57
N ALA A 13 -9.95 8.11 -3.76
CA ALA A 13 -9.54 9.39 -3.17
C ALA A 13 -9.65 9.35 -1.65
N LEU A 14 -10.75 8.80 -1.12
CA LEU A 14 -10.94 8.62 0.32
C LEU A 14 -9.86 7.70 0.90
N LEU A 15 -9.52 6.61 0.22
CA LEU A 15 -8.42 5.71 0.62
C LEU A 15 -7.11 6.48 0.79
N VAL A 16 -6.72 7.29 -0.20
CA VAL A 16 -5.47 8.06 -0.15
C VAL A 16 -5.50 9.06 1.00
N VAL A 17 -6.56 9.87 1.08
CA VAL A 17 -6.69 10.90 2.13
C VAL A 17 -6.68 10.27 3.53
N TRP A 18 -7.43 9.18 3.73
CA TRP A 18 -7.52 8.49 5.01
C TRP A 18 -6.18 7.82 5.41
N SER A 19 -5.52 7.18 4.46
CA SER A 19 -4.20 6.55 4.71
C SER A 19 -3.14 7.60 5.03
N SER A 20 -3.10 8.71 4.29
CA SER A 20 -2.20 9.83 4.58
C SER A 20 -2.48 10.44 5.95
N ALA A 21 -3.76 10.61 6.31
CA ALA A 21 -4.14 11.08 7.64
C ALA A 21 -3.68 10.12 8.75
N ALA A 22 -3.73 8.80 8.53
CA ALA A 22 -3.24 7.82 9.51
C ALA A 22 -1.77 8.05 9.86
N PHE A 23 -0.90 8.21 8.86
CA PHE A 23 0.52 8.49 9.09
C PHE A 23 0.75 9.87 9.75
N ILE A 24 0.06 10.92 9.28
CA ILE A 24 0.26 12.28 9.79
C ILE A 24 -0.21 12.39 11.25
N ILE A 25 -1.39 11.87 11.57
CA ILE A 25 -1.96 11.96 12.91
C ILE A 25 -1.10 11.16 13.90
N SER A 26 -0.74 9.92 13.57
CA SER A 26 0.10 9.11 14.44
C SER A 26 1.48 9.74 14.66
N TYR A 27 2.09 10.30 13.62
CA TYR A 27 3.33 11.07 13.75
C TYR A 27 3.19 12.28 14.67
N VAL A 28 2.15 13.10 14.49
CA VAL A 28 1.92 14.28 15.34
C VAL A 28 1.75 13.87 16.80
N ILE A 29 0.98 12.82 17.08
CA ILE A 29 0.79 12.31 18.45
C ILE A 29 2.12 11.81 19.02
N ALA A 30 2.87 10.99 18.26
CA ALA A 30 4.17 10.48 18.71
C ALA A 30 5.17 11.60 19.05
N VAL A 31 5.17 12.70 18.29
CA VAL A 31 6.01 13.87 18.57
C VAL A 31 5.53 14.60 19.83
N LEU A 32 4.23 14.79 20.00
CA LEU A 32 3.66 15.49 21.17
C LEU A 32 3.86 14.71 22.47
N GLU A 33 3.81 13.38 22.43
CA GLU A 33 4.10 12.49 23.56
C GLU A 33 5.61 12.31 23.81
N GLY A 34 6.47 12.88 22.95
CA GLY A 34 7.93 12.75 23.06
C GLY A 34 8.45 11.34 22.75
N HIS A 35 7.66 10.52 22.04
CA HIS A 35 8.04 9.16 21.66
C HIS A 35 9.05 9.12 20.51
N VAL A 36 9.09 10.16 19.67
CA VAL A 36 9.96 10.28 18.50
C VAL A 36 10.52 11.71 18.35
N GLU A 37 11.72 11.84 17.74
CA GLU A 37 12.29 13.16 17.46
C GLU A 37 11.55 13.86 16.29
N PRO A 38 11.32 15.18 16.35
CA PRO A 38 10.57 15.88 15.30
C PRO A 38 11.21 15.87 13.90
N LEU A 39 12.54 15.89 13.80
CA LEU A 39 13.24 16.18 12.54
C LEU A 39 13.61 14.94 11.70
N VAL A 40 13.81 13.77 12.31
CA VAL A 40 14.26 12.54 11.61
C VAL A 40 13.76 11.22 12.25
N PRO A 41 12.45 11.00 12.49
CA PRO A 41 12.01 9.69 12.95
C PRO A 41 11.78 8.73 11.79
N TYR A 42 12.07 7.44 12.03
CA TYR A 42 11.68 6.38 11.11
C TYR A 42 10.15 6.25 11.15
N ILE A 43 9.49 6.23 9.99
CA ILE A 43 8.01 6.23 9.89
C ILE A 43 7.40 5.06 10.70
N SER A 44 8.08 3.93 10.75
CA SER A 44 7.63 2.76 11.51
C SER A 44 7.54 3.03 13.02
N ASP A 45 8.42 3.87 13.58
CA ASP A 45 8.42 4.15 15.03
C ASP A 45 7.22 4.97 15.47
N THR A 46 6.65 5.76 14.55
CA THR A 46 5.59 6.75 14.81
C THR A 46 4.21 6.16 15.12
N GLY A 47 4.07 4.84 15.01
CA GLY A 47 2.81 4.15 15.27
C GLY A 47 2.98 2.96 16.22
N THR A 48 4.03 2.92 17.04
CA THR A 48 4.37 1.69 17.80
C THR A 48 4.05 1.72 19.28
N LYS A 49 3.89 2.91 19.89
CA LYS A 49 3.54 3.05 21.31
C LYS A 49 2.10 3.56 21.47
N PRO A 50 1.41 3.24 22.57
CA PRO A 50 0.12 3.86 22.87
C PRO A 50 0.28 5.35 23.24
N PRO A 51 -0.66 6.22 22.86
CA PRO A 51 -1.93 5.92 22.18
C PRO A 51 -1.85 5.87 20.64
N GLU A 52 -0.77 6.34 20.02
CA GLU A 52 -0.66 6.50 18.56
C GLU A 52 -0.74 5.18 17.79
N SER A 53 -0.29 4.06 18.38
CA SER A 53 -0.33 2.74 17.77
C SER A 53 -1.74 2.19 17.58
N GLY A 54 -2.61 2.42 18.56
CA GLY A 54 -4.02 2.05 18.47
C GLY A 54 -4.76 2.86 17.40
N ILE A 55 -4.47 4.17 17.33
CA ILE A 55 -5.04 5.08 16.33
C ILE A 55 -4.55 4.70 14.93
N PHE A 56 -3.23 4.47 14.78
CA PHE A 56 -2.63 4.03 13.53
C PHE A 56 -3.26 2.72 13.05
N GLY A 57 -3.31 1.71 13.93
CA GLY A 57 -3.88 0.41 13.62
C GLY A 57 -5.36 0.48 13.23
N PHE A 58 -6.16 1.27 13.94
CA PHE A 58 -7.56 1.48 13.57
C PHE A 58 -7.70 2.11 12.19
N MET A 59 -6.97 3.19 11.92
CA MET A 59 -7.07 3.91 10.67
C MET A 59 -6.55 3.09 9.48
N ILE A 60 -5.46 2.35 9.63
CA ILE A 60 -4.90 1.51 8.57
C ILE A 60 -5.78 0.29 8.29
N ASN A 61 -6.48 -0.28 9.29
CA ASN A 61 -7.49 -1.31 9.04
C ASN A 61 -8.66 -0.77 8.20
N ILE A 62 -9.12 0.46 8.43
CA ILE A 62 -10.10 1.11 7.56
C ILE A 62 -9.52 1.33 6.16
N SER A 63 -8.27 1.79 6.04
CA SER A 63 -7.58 1.89 4.75
C SER A 63 -7.50 0.55 4.02
N ALA A 64 -7.24 -0.56 4.72
CA ALA A 64 -7.19 -1.89 4.13
C ALA A 64 -8.57 -2.27 3.52
N LEU A 65 -9.67 -1.98 4.22
CA LEU A 65 -11.02 -2.19 3.71
C LEU A 65 -11.33 -1.31 2.49
N LEU A 66 -11.01 -0.02 2.56
CA LEU A 66 -11.14 0.91 1.43
C LEU A 66 -10.27 0.47 0.23
N GLY A 67 -9.11 -0.13 0.51
CA GLY A 67 -8.23 -0.77 -0.46
C GLY A 67 -8.92 -1.93 -1.17
N VAL A 68 -9.50 -2.87 -0.43
CA VAL A 68 -10.27 -4.00 -1.00
C VAL A 68 -11.37 -3.49 -1.92
N ILE A 69 -12.17 -2.51 -1.47
CA ILE A 69 -13.26 -1.94 -2.26
C ILE A 69 -12.70 -1.27 -3.54
N THR A 70 -11.61 -0.51 -3.42
CA THR A 70 -10.94 0.15 -4.56
C THR A 70 -10.46 -0.86 -5.60
N MET A 71 -9.76 -1.92 -5.17
CA MET A 71 -9.24 -2.94 -6.08
C MET A 71 -10.36 -3.70 -6.77
N TYR A 72 -11.45 -3.99 -6.05
CA TYR A 72 -12.62 -4.67 -6.60
C TYR A 72 -13.38 -3.80 -7.61
N ILE A 73 -13.60 -2.51 -7.31
CA ILE A 73 -14.19 -1.55 -8.27
C ILE A 73 -13.34 -1.49 -9.54
N ARG A 74 -12.00 -1.47 -9.41
CA ARG A 74 -11.10 -1.45 -10.56
C ARG A 74 -11.19 -2.72 -11.38
N TYR A 75 -11.28 -3.88 -10.75
CA TYR A 75 -11.52 -5.16 -11.42
C TYR A 75 -12.80 -5.14 -12.26
N LEU A 76 -13.93 -4.71 -11.65
CA LEU A 76 -15.23 -4.61 -12.33
C LEU A 76 -15.18 -3.63 -13.51
N LEU A 77 -14.49 -2.49 -13.35
CA LEU A 77 -14.31 -1.52 -14.41
C LEU A 77 -13.59 -2.14 -15.61
N ILE A 78 -12.53 -2.91 -15.37
CA ILE A 78 -11.76 -3.56 -16.44
C ILE A 78 -12.58 -4.66 -17.11
N GLU A 79 -13.32 -5.50 -16.36
CA GLU A 79 -14.23 -6.47 -16.96
C GLU A 79 -15.22 -5.79 -17.89
N LYS A 80 -15.84 -4.69 -17.43
CA LYS A 80 -16.82 -3.96 -18.23
C LYS A 80 -16.23 -3.34 -19.50
N GLN A 81 -15.02 -2.81 -19.43
CA GLN A 81 -14.31 -2.29 -20.60
C GLN A 81 -13.96 -3.42 -21.57
N ASN A 82 -13.56 -4.58 -21.03
CA ASN A 82 -13.10 -5.72 -21.79
C ASN A 82 -14.24 -6.45 -22.53
N GLU A 83 -15.49 -6.40 -22.05
CA GLU A 83 -16.68 -6.88 -22.78
C GLU A 83 -16.79 -6.30 -24.19
N SER A 84 -16.38 -5.05 -24.37
CA SER A 84 -16.54 -4.32 -25.65
C SER A 84 -15.28 -4.27 -26.50
N SER A 85 -14.09 -4.43 -25.92
CA SER A 85 -12.81 -4.16 -26.59
C SER A 85 -11.80 -5.31 -26.50
N HIS A 86 -12.04 -6.30 -25.62
CA HIS A 86 -11.28 -7.54 -25.51
C HIS A 86 -9.74 -7.36 -25.52
N PHE A 87 -9.25 -6.31 -24.87
CA PHE A 87 -7.83 -5.94 -24.86
C PHE A 87 -6.98 -6.76 -23.88
N VAL A 88 -7.61 -7.53 -22.99
CA VAL A 88 -6.91 -8.37 -22.02
C VAL A 88 -7.67 -9.67 -21.74
N ARG A 89 -6.94 -10.71 -21.34
CA ARG A 89 -7.56 -11.95 -20.83
C ARG A 89 -8.12 -11.72 -19.43
N SER A 90 -9.32 -12.21 -19.16
CA SER A 90 -9.97 -12.10 -17.83
C SER A 90 -9.08 -12.66 -16.71
N SER A 91 -8.34 -13.75 -16.96
CA SER A 91 -7.37 -14.30 -16.00
C SER A 91 -6.29 -13.32 -15.54
N PHE A 92 -5.86 -12.40 -16.40
CA PHE A 92 -4.89 -11.37 -16.02
C PHE A 92 -5.50 -10.31 -15.10
N ASN A 93 -6.77 -9.94 -15.33
CA ASN A 93 -7.51 -9.02 -14.48
C ASN A 93 -7.75 -9.62 -13.09
N ILE A 94 -8.18 -10.90 -13.03
CA ILE A 94 -8.33 -11.66 -11.78
C ILE A 94 -6.99 -11.76 -11.05
N PHE A 95 -5.90 -12.11 -11.75
CA PHE A 95 -4.57 -12.17 -11.14
C PHE A 95 -4.19 -10.83 -10.51
N SER A 96 -4.39 -9.71 -11.22
CA SER A 96 -4.14 -8.38 -10.66
C SER A 96 -5.00 -8.11 -9.43
N LEU A 97 -6.28 -8.49 -9.43
CA LEU A 97 -7.15 -8.34 -8.26
C LEU A 97 -6.58 -9.11 -7.06
N CYS A 98 -6.23 -10.39 -7.22
CA CYS A 98 -5.69 -11.22 -6.15
C CYS A 98 -4.42 -10.61 -5.53
N ILE A 99 -3.50 -10.09 -6.36
CA ILE A 99 -2.31 -9.38 -5.87
C ILE A 99 -2.71 -8.14 -5.05
N GLY A 100 -3.66 -7.34 -5.51
CA GLY A 100 -4.13 -6.16 -4.77
C GLY A 100 -4.78 -6.52 -3.42
N LEU A 101 -5.56 -7.59 -3.37
CA LEU A 101 -6.19 -8.08 -2.13
C LEU A 101 -5.13 -8.60 -1.15
N MET A 102 -4.10 -9.29 -1.64
CA MET A 102 -2.97 -9.72 -0.82
C MET A 102 -2.27 -8.53 -0.15
N GLY A 103 -2.17 -7.38 -0.83
CA GLY A 103 -1.64 -6.15 -0.24
C GLY A 103 -2.51 -5.58 0.87
N CYS A 104 -3.83 -5.63 0.71
CA CYS A 104 -4.76 -5.20 1.75
C CYS A 104 -4.69 -6.11 2.98
N ILE A 105 -4.47 -7.42 2.79
CA ILE A 105 -4.21 -8.35 3.90
C ILE A 105 -2.91 -7.97 4.62
N GLY A 106 -1.85 -7.69 3.87
CA GLY A 106 -0.59 -7.18 4.45
C GLY A 106 -0.78 -5.92 5.29
N MET A 107 -1.59 -4.96 4.79
CA MET A 107 -1.93 -3.75 5.55
C MET A 107 -2.65 -4.08 6.87
N GLY A 108 -3.59 -5.03 6.85
CA GLY A 108 -4.27 -5.48 8.07
C GLY A 108 -3.34 -6.14 9.08
N ILE A 109 -2.35 -6.91 8.62
CA ILE A 109 -1.30 -7.50 9.48
C ILE A 109 -0.47 -6.39 10.12
N VAL A 110 0.06 -5.44 9.33
CA VAL A 110 0.84 -4.29 9.82
C VAL A 110 0.07 -3.47 10.85
N ALA A 111 -1.23 -3.25 10.61
CA ALA A 111 -2.09 -2.50 11.50
C ALA A 111 -2.37 -3.19 12.84
N THR A 112 -2.37 -4.53 12.84
CA THR A 112 -2.74 -5.35 14.01
C THR A 112 -1.52 -5.72 14.84
N PHE A 113 -0.43 -6.10 14.18
CA PHE A 113 0.80 -6.55 14.82
C PHE A 113 1.84 -5.43 14.78
N GLN A 114 2.00 -4.76 15.92
CA GLN A 114 2.93 -3.64 16.07
C GLN A 114 4.38 -4.13 15.99
N GLU A 115 5.25 -3.35 15.33
CA GLU A 115 6.66 -3.73 15.11
C GLU A 115 7.39 -4.01 16.42
N LEU A 116 7.20 -3.18 17.45
CA LEU A 116 7.87 -3.34 18.74
C LEU A 116 7.37 -4.56 19.53
N SER A 117 6.17 -5.06 19.25
CA SER A 117 5.58 -6.19 19.98
C SER A 117 5.82 -7.52 19.28
N VAL A 118 5.60 -7.58 17.95
CA VAL A 118 5.70 -8.82 17.16
C VAL A 118 6.42 -8.52 15.82
N PRO A 119 7.72 -8.20 15.86
CA PRO A 119 8.46 -7.65 14.71
C PRO A 119 8.45 -8.57 13.50
N ILE A 120 8.63 -9.88 13.69
CA ILE A 120 8.65 -10.85 12.59
C ILE A 120 7.32 -10.85 11.82
N VAL A 121 6.18 -10.82 12.53
CA VAL A 121 4.86 -10.82 11.90
C VAL A 121 4.60 -9.49 11.22
N HIS A 122 5.00 -8.38 11.86
CA HIS A 122 4.91 -7.04 11.29
C HIS A 122 5.71 -6.94 9.98
N ASP A 123 6.98 -7.38 9.97
CA ASP A 123 7.87 -7.31 8.82
C ASP A 123 7.36 -8.16 7.65
N ILE A 124 6.81 -9.36 7.93
CA ILE A 124 6.14 -10.18 6.92
C ILE A 124 4.91 -9.45 6.38
N GLY A 125 4.10 -8.85 7.25
CA GLY A 125 2.94 -8.04 6.86
C GLY A 125 3.33 -6.87 5.95
N ALA A 126 4.40 -6.15 6.30
CA ALA A 126 4.94 -5.03 5.54
C ALA A 126 5.45 -5.48 4.17
N LEU A 127 6.22 -6.57 4.12
CA LEU A 127 6.70 -7.15 2.87
C LEU A 127 5.54 -7.53 1.95
N VAL A 128 4.51 -8.17 2.50
CA VAL A 128 3.30 -8.55 1.76
C VAL A 128 2.57 -7.30 1.28
N ALA A 129 2.35 -6.29 2.13
CA ALA A 129 1.65 -5.05 1.79
C ALA A 129 2.35 -4.28 0.67
N PHE A 130 3.63 -3.95 0.85
CA PHE A 130 4.39 -3.15 -0.09
C PHE A 130 4.74 -3.92 -1.35
N GLY A 131 5.16 -5.19 -1.24
CA GLY A 131 5.59 -5.98 -2.40
C GLY A 131 4.42 -6.25 -3.35
N SER A 132 3.28 -6.67 -2.81
CA SER A 132 2.08 -6.86 -3.63
C SER A 132 1.50 -5.52 -4.12
N GLY A 133 1.59 -4.43 -3.34
CA GLY A 133 1.20 -3.10 -3.78
C GLY A 133 2.00 -2.63 -5.00
N VAL A 134 3.32 -2.79 -4.98
CA VAL A 134 4.23 -2.46 -6.10
C VAL A 134 3.91 -3.32 -7.33
N LEU A 135 3.67 -4.61 -7.13
CA LEU A 135 3.27 -5.50 -8.22
C LEU A 135 1.90 -5.09 -8.79
N TYR A 136 0.94 -4.76 -7.94
CA TYR A 136 -0.41 -4.34 -8.33
C TYR A 136 -0.38 -3.08 -9.19
N ILE A 137 0.29 -2.01 -8.75
CA ILE A 137 0.38 -0.75 -9.52
C ILE A 137 1.11 -0.95 -10.85
N THR A 138 2.07 -1.87 -10.91
CA THR A 138 2.77 -2.23 -12.16
C THR A 138 1.82 -2.93 -13.13
N LEU A 139 1.07 -3.94 -12.66
CA LEU A 139 0.05 -4.63 -13.45
C LEU A 139 -1.04 -3.66 -13.96
N GLN A 140 -1.51 -2.75 -13.09
CA GLN A 140 -2.52 -1.74 -13.46
C GLN A 140 -1.98 -0.70 -14.45
N SER A 141 -0.69 -0.37 -14.41
CA SER A 141 -0.04 0.50 -15.40
C SER A 141 0.01 -0.18 -16.77
N ILE A 142 0.37 -1.48 -16.82
CA ILE A 142 0.34 -2.28 -18.04
C ILE A 142 -1.09 -2.36 -18.61
N LEU A 143 -2.10 -2.62 -17.77
CA LEU A 143 -3.51 -2.65 -18.18
C LEU A 143 -3.97 -1.30 -18.75
N SER A 144 -3.46 -0.19 -18.20
CA SER A 144 -3.76 1.16 -18.70
C SER A 144 -3.23 1.35 -20.12
N TYR A 145 -2.00 0.89 -20.41
CA TYR A 145 -1.46 0.92 -21.77
C TYR A 145 -2.21 0.00 -22.74
N LYS A 146 -2.59 -1.21 -22.32
CA LYS A 146 -3.34 -2.14 -23.18
C LYS A 146 -4.73 -1.63 -23.55
N SER A 147 -5.33 -0.80 -22.71
CA SER A 147 -6.66 -0.21 -22.95
C SER A 147 -6.59 1.17 -23.63
N CYS A 148 -5.39 1.64 -23.96
CA CYS A 148 -5.15 2.88 -24.70
C CYS A 148 -5.33 2.65 -26.21
N PRO A 149 -5.87 3.61 -26.98
CA PRO A 149 -6.37 4.93 -26.57
C PRO A 149 -7.85 4.95 -26.15
N GLN A 150 -8.55 3.81 -26.22
CA GLN A 150 -10.00 3.76 -26.09
C GLN A 150 -10.51 4.14 -24.69
N TRP A 151 -9.84 3.66 -23.64
CA TRP A 151 -10.27 3.84 -22.24
C TRP A 151 -9.30 4.64 -21.39
N ASN A 152 -8.06 4.83 -21.86
CA ASN A 152 -7.05 5.64 -21.19
C ASN A 152 -6.32 6.49 -22.23
N THR A 153 -5.88 7.67 -21.80
CA THR A 153 -5.00 8.53 -22.61
C THR A 153 -3.55 8.13 -22.40
N TYR A 154 -2.70 8.32 -23.42
CA TYR A 154 -1.26 8.05 -23.31
C TYR A 154 -0.61 8.81 -22.14
N PHE A 155 -1.01 10.06 -21.91
CA PHE A 155 -0.52 10.87 -20.80
C PHE A 155 -0.81 10.23 -19.43
N MET A 156 -2.04 9.76 -19.21
CA MET A 156 -2.40 9.07 -17.96
C MET A 156 -1.66 7.74 -17.80
N CYS A 157 -1.44 7.01 -18.90
CA CYS A 157 -0.62 5.79 -18.90
C CYS A 157 0.83 6.08 -18.49
N GLN A 158 1.42 7.16 -19.02
CA GLN A 158 2.77 7.60 -18.65
C GLN A 158 2.86 7.94 -17.16
N ILE A 159 1.92 8.74 -16.62
CA ILE A 159 1.88 9.08 -15.20
C ILE A 159 1.83 7.81 -14.33
N ARG A 160 0.92 6.88 -14.62
CA ARG A 160 0.78 5.63 -13.85
C ARG A 160 2.08 4.81 -13.89
N MET A 161 2.72 4.75 -15.04
CA MET A 161 3.97 4.01 -15.21
C MET A 161 5.14 4.68 -14.50
N THR A 162 5.23 6.02 -14.52
CA THR A 162 6.24 6.75 -13.73
C THR A 162 6.08 6.46 -12.24
N ILE A 163 4.84 6.50 -11.73
CA ILE A 163 4.56 6.15 -10.32
C ILE A 163 4.98 4.70 -10.03
N SER A 164 4.63 3.75 -10.90
CA SER A 164 5.03 2.34 -10.74
C SER A 164 6.55 2.15 -10.73
N VAL A 165 7.29 2.83 -11.61
CA VAL A 165 8.77 2.78 -11.61
C VAL A 165 9.34 3.36 -10.32
N ILE A 166 8.86 4.51 -9.87
CA ILE A 166 9.29 5.14 -8.61
C ILE A 166 9.05 4.17 -7.44
N SER A 167 7.89 3.55 -7.38
CA SER A 167 7.56 2.58 -6.33
C SER A 167 8.44 1.32 -6.38
N CYS A 168 8.78 0.81 -7.57
CA CYS A 168 9.73 -0.30 -7.71
C CYS A 168 11.12 0.09 -7.16
N ILE A 169 11.58 1.30 -7.47
CA ILE A 169 12.86 1.82 -6.96
C ILE A 169 12.79 1.98 -5.43
N ALA A 170 11.71 2.53 -4.90
CA ALA A 170 11.51 2.74 -3.46
C ALA A 170 11.36 1.43 -2.67
N PHE A 171 10.96 0.33 -3.32
CA PHE A 171 10.88 -0.98 -2.70
C PHE A 171 12.26 -1.57 -2.37
N ILE A 172 13.29 -1.27 -3.17
CA ILE A 172 14.66 -1.75 -2.97
C ILE A 172 15.23 -1.34 -1.61
N PRO A 173 15.28 -0.05 -1.23
CA PRO A 173 15.81 0.34 0.07
C PRO A 173 15.01 -0.26 1.22
N MET A 174 13.68 -0.42 1.09
CA MET A 174 12.87 -1.09 2.12
C MET A 174 13.38 -2.53 2.39
N ILE A 175 13.62 -3.32 1.34
CA ILE A 175 14.19 -4.67 1.49
C ILE A 175 15.59 -4.64 2.10
N VAL A 176 16.43 -3.69 1.66
CA VAL A 176 17.79 -3.56 2.17
C VAL A 176 17.77 -3.20 3.66
N PHE A 177 16.99 -2.20 4.08
CA PHE A 177 16.91 -1.81 5.49
C PHE A 177 16.28 -2.90 6.36
N ALA A 178 15.18 -3.53 5.91
CA ALA A 178 14.55 -4.63 6.63
C ALA A 178 15.50 -5.82 6.86
N SER A 179 16.27 -6.21 5.83
CA SER A 179 17.24 -7.30 5.96
C SER A 179 18.41 -6.97 6.88
N ARG A 180 18.89 -5.71 6.87
CA ARG A 180 19.98 -5.27 7.76
C ARG A 180 19.53 -5.22 9.22
N ILE A 181 18.33 -4.71 9.49
CA ILE A 181 17.76 -4.66 10.84
C ILE A 181 17.52 -6.09 11.38
N SER A 182 17.00 -6.98 10.55
CA SER A 182 16.78 -8.38 10.92
C SER A 182 18.09 -9.09 11.32
N MET A 183 19.17 -8.92 10.56
CA MET A 183 20.49 -9.46 10.93
C MET A 183 20.97 -8.94 12.28
N THR A 184 20.83 -7.64 12.55
CA THR A 184 21.24 -7.07 13.85
C THR A 184 20.40 -7.54 15.04
N LYS A 185 19.11 -7.87 14.82
CA LYS A 185 18.23 -8.43 15.86
C LYS A 185 18.56 -9.90 16.17
N ILE A 186 19.04 -10.67 15.18
CA ILE A 186 19.46 -12.07 15.36
C ILE A 186 20.76 -12.18 16.18
N ASP A 187 21.68 -11.22 16.01
CA ASP A 187 22.94 -11.18 16.77
C ASP A 187 22.75 -10.73 18.25
N TRP A 188 21.57 -10.23 18.62
CA TRP A 188 21.27 -9.82 19.99
C TRP A 188 20.86 -11.04 20.84
N THR A 189 21.80 -11.62 21.57
CA THR A 189 21.54 -12.66 22.59
C THR A 189 21.03 -12.01 23.88
N PRO A 190 19.82 -12.36 24.38
CA PRO A 190 19.32 -11.85 25.65
C PRO A 190 20.01 -12.59 26.79
N GLY A 191 21.18 -12.10 27.19
CA GLY A 191 21.98 -12.68 28.29
C GLY A 191 23.01 -11.74 28.91
N GLU A 192 23.23 -10.55 28.34
CA GLU A 192 24.10 -9.53 28.94
C GLU A 192 23.27 -8.36 29.46
N LYS A 193 22.77 -8.50 30.69
CA LYS A 193 22.64 -7.47 31.73
C LYS A 193 22.09 -8.08 33.02
#